data_AF-F6GHN0-F1
#
_entry.id   AF-F6GHN0-F1
#
_cell.length_a   1.000
_cell.length_b   1.000
_cell.length_c   1.000
_cell.angle_alpha   90.00
_cell.angle_beta   90.00
_cell.angle_gamma   90.00
#
_symmetry.space_group_name_H-M   'P 1'
#
loop_
_entity.id
_entity.type
_entity.pdbx_description
1 polymer ?
#
loop_
_entity_poly.entity_id
_entity_poly.type
_entity_poly.pdbx_seq_one_letter_code
_entity_poly.pdbx_strand_id
1 'polypeptide(L)' 'MAKLYSKNSNTNKQMNPKDETVSFILNYSKALSVINYNKMKFEALLN' A
#
# COMPACT_ATOMS: atom_id res chain seq x y z
N MET A 1 30.21 1.23 7.57
CA MET A 1 29.17 0.68 8.47
C MET A 1 28.72 -0.66 7.92
N ALA A 2 28.72 -1.74 8.73
CA ALA A 2 28.18 -3.02 8.28
C ALA A 2 26.66 -2.91 8.12
N LYS A 3 26.10 -3.44 7.01
CA LYS A 3 24.65 -3.48 6.77
C LYS A 3 24.01 -4.54 7.68
N LEU A 4 23.74 -4.18 8.93
CA LEU A 4 23.14 -5.06 9.95
C LEU A 4 21.72 -5.54 9.61
N TYR A 5 21.04 -4.85 8.68
CA TYR A 5 19.66 -5.13 8.26
C TYR A 5 19.55 -6.22 7.18
N SER A 6 20.67 -6.64 6.58
CA SER A 6 20.69 -7.63 5.49
C SER A 6 21.15 -9.00 5.97
N LYS A 7 20.79 -9.39 7.20
CA LYS A 7 20.97 -10.78 7.62
C LYS A 7 19.95 -11.60 6.84
N ASN A 8 20.41 -12.31 5.81
CA ASN A 8 19.58 -13.25 5.04
C ASN A 8 19.07 -14.34 5.98
N SER A 9 17.94 -14.09 6.63
CA SER A 9 17.20 -15.13 7.32
C SER A 9 16.58 -15.99 6.24
N ASN A 10 17.17 -17.16 6.00
CA ASN A 10 16.66 -18.20 5.11
C ASN A 10 15.34 -18.82 5.61
N THR A 11 14.56 -18.07 6.38
CA THR A 11 13.22 -18.42 6.82
C THR A 11 12.25 -17.65 5.92
N ASN A 12 11.65 -18.35 4.95
CA ASN A 12 10.42 -17.92 4.29
C ASN A 12 9.29 -17.92 5.32
N LYS A 13 9.38 -17.07 6.35
CA LYS A 13 8.30 -16.89 7.30
C LYS A 13 7.25 -16.09 6.55
N GLN A 14 6.08 -16.70 6.35
CA GLN A 14 4.98 -16.04 5.67
C GLN A 14 4.53 -14.84 6.51
N MET A 15 5.00 -13.65 6.15
CA MET A 15 4.65 -12.39 6.76
C MET A 15 3.40 -11.87 6.09
N ASN A 16 2.26 -12.41 6.51
CA ASN A 16 0.98 -11.85 6.08
C ASN A 16 0.74 -10.51 6.81
N PRO A 17 0.15 -9.52 6.13
CA PRO A 17 -0.27 -8.29 6.78
C PRO A 17 -1.34 -8.58 7.82
N LYS A 18 -1.47 -7.69 8.82
CA LYS A 18 -2.60 -7.73 9.76
C LYS A 18 -3.88 -7.33 9.02
N ASP A 19 -5.02 -7.81 9.50
CA ASP A 19 -6.33 -7.47 8.94
C ASP A 19 -6.60 -5.96 8.95
N GLU A 20 -6.10 -5.25 9.98
CA GLU A 20 -6.16 -3.79 10.07
C GLU A 20 -5.41 -3.11 8.92
N THR A 21 -4.21 -3.60 8.56
CA THR A 21 -3.42 -3.07 7.45
C THR A 21 -4.14 -3.28 6.12
N VAL A 22 -4.72 -4.47 5.92
CA VAL A 22 -5.53 -4.76 4.73
C VAL A 22 -6.73 -3.82 4.65
N SER A 23 -7.44 -3.66 5.76
CA SER A 23 -8.62 -2.79 5.85
C SER A 23 -8.28 -1.32 5.61
N PHE A 24 -7.18 -0.85 6.19
CA PHE A 24 -6.68 0.52 6.00
C PHE A 24 -6.41 0.81 4.52
N ILE A 25 -5.66 -0.06 3.84
CA ILE A 25 -5.35 0.09 2.41
C ILE A 25 -6.63 0.06 1.57
N LEU A 26 -7.52 -0.91 1.82
CA LEU A 26 -8.76 -1.05 1.05
C LEU A 26 -9.70 0.14 1.24
N ASN A 27 -9.84 0.64 2.45
CA ASN A 27 -10.68 1.80 2.74
C ASN A 27 -10.10 3.06 2.09
N TYR A 28 -8.78 3.22 2.15
CA TYR A 28 -8.09 4.32 1.47
C TYR A 28 -8.29 4.25 -0.05
N SER A 29 -8.13 3.07 -0.66
CA SER A 29 -8.35 2.88 -2.10
C SER A 29 -9.81 3.14 -2.52
N LYS A 30 -10.79 2.83 -1.66
CA LYS A 30 -12.20 3.14 -1.93
C LYS A 30 -12.50 4.64 -1.86
N ALA A 31 -11.82 5.36 -0.97
CA ALA A 31 -11.94 6.82 -0.87
C ALA A 31 -11.30 7.52 -2.08
N LEU A 32 -10.34 6.90 -2.76
CA LEU A 32 -9.74 7.45 -3.97
C LEU A 32 -10.65 7.27 -5.19
N SER A 33 -10.86 8.36 -5.92
CA SER A 33 -11.48 8.35 -7.25
C SER A 33 -10.57 8.98 -8.28
N VAL A 34 -10.49 8.32 -9.44
CA VAL A 34 -9.76 8.81 -10.60
C VAL A 34 -10.76 9.46 -11.55
N ILE A 35 -10.66 10.78 -11.67
CA ILE A 35 -11.50 11.59 -12.55
C ILE A 35 -10.73 11.83 -13.84
N ASN A 36 -11.28 11.37 -14.96
CA ASN A 36 -10.74 11.61 -16.29
C ASN A 36 -11.53 12.73 -16.98
N TYR A 37 -10.88 13.83 -17.33
CA TYR A 37 -11.51 14.93 -18.09
C TYR A 37 -10.55 15.53 -19.11
N ASN A 38 -11.00 15.68 -20.36
CA ASN A 38 -10.27 16.35 -21.44
C ASN A 38 -8.78 15.94 -21.56
N LYS A 39 -8.51 14.62 -21.59
CA LYS A 39 -7.16 14.00 -21.59
C LYS A 39 -6.32 14.20 -20.32
N MET A 40 -6.86 14.86 -19.30
CA MET A 40 -6.25 15.01 -17.99
C MET A 40 -6.83 13.97 -17.02
N LYS A 41 -6.00 13.52 -16.09
CA LYS A 41 -6.38 12.59 -15.03
C LYS A 41 -6.08 13.24 -13.68
N PHE A 42 -7.05 13.21 -12.79
CA PHE A 42 -6.92 13.75 -11.44
C PHE A 42 -7.38 12.73 -10.42
N GLU A 43 -6.71 12.72 -9.28
CA GLU A 43 -7.07 11.87 -8.14
C GLU A 43 -7.76 12.75 -7.09
N ALA A 44 -8.91 12.29 -6.60
CA ALA A 44 -9.67 12.95 -5.55
C ALA A 44 -9.94 11.97 -4.41
N LEU A 45 -9.83 12.45 -3.18
CA LEU A 45 -10.30 11.73 -2.00
C LEU A 45 -11.76 12.09 -1.76
N LEU A 46 -12.68 11.17 -2.07
CA LEU A 46 -14.08 11.24 -1.70
C LEU A 46 -14.21 10.81 -0.24
N ASN A 47 -14.52 11.78 0.61
CA ASN A 47 -14.67 11.64 2.06
C ASN A 47 -16.04 11.05 2.42
#